data_AF-A0A558D3E3-F1
#
_entry.id   AF-A0A558D3E3-F1
#
_cell.length_a   1.000
_cell.length_b   1.000
_cell.length_c   1.000
_cell.angle_alpha   90.00
_cell.angle_beta   90.00
_cell.angle_gamma   90.00
#
_symmetry.space_group_name_H-M   'P 1'
#
loop_
_entity.id
_entity.type
_entity.pdbx_description
1 polymer ?
#
loop_
_entity_poly.entity_id
_entity_poly.type
_entity_poly.pdbx_seq_one_letter_code
_entity_poly.pdbx_strand_id
1 'polypeptide(L)'
;MSSRVSSSSIRNRSPFVVTVRSNASLNRRFSQLAAAKKYVEQLSADGIKARVTQLETAFQLRIRRKGVPLQCITFDSFDEAEQARLQVEANLSVSIVRDYAIASRTTLRALLERYLEEVVPAHKGADIERTRIRRLLRDEAFVDKKLAALVTEDLQDFIADRLTEVAPATVDRELDVISQALRYADDVWKIAPVESPFKGLRRPKYFNERDRRLLPTEEDALLDAARADENPFVEPAIILALETGMRRGELLKLTAVDVCFERRCALARDTKNGRNRRVPLTRRAIEVFKALIAAQNDETCDDPRPLLALTPNALKKAFFNRVIPKSGVKDFHFHDLRHEAISRLAESGRFQLIELQAISGHRDMRMLQRYTHLCAGNLANKMDELSLGTTSRYVHRGRRRTAVTVEPLDGHSNGARVPRPAMSSSPSVHELSQHASGYGSQAERSGSVAEDDPLPPNVIDFRTHAAGRSARI
;
A
#
# COMPACT_ATOMS: atom_id res chain seq x y z
N MET A 1 -4.37 -52.35 -5.58
CA MET A 1 -3.72 -51.18 -4.93
C MET A 1 -4.51 -50.83 -3.67
N SER A 2 -3.95 -51.02 -2.48
CA SER A 2 -4.71 -50.82 -1.23
C SER A 2 -4.84 -49.33 -0.86
N SER A 3 -6.01 -48.94 -0.37
CA SER A 3 -6.47 -47.56 -0.23
C SER A 3 -5.71 -46.75 0.84
N ARG A 4 -5.46 -45.47 0.53
CA ARG A 4 -4.92 -44.48 1.49
C ARG A 4 -6.03 -44.04 2.45
N VAL A 5 -6.41 -44.87 3.42
CA VAL A 5 -7.48 -44.53 4.38
C VAL A 5 -6.96 -43.62 5.49
N SER A 6 -6.85 -42.32 5.21
CA SER A 6 -7.00 -41.29 6.25
C SER A 6 -8.44 -41.32 6.74
N SER A 7 -8.65 -41.42 8.06
CA SER A 7 -10.00 -41.47 8.65
C SER A 7 -10.20 -40.32 9.64
N SER A 8 -11.27 -39.57 9.43
CA SER A 8 -11.83 -38.65 10.43
C SER A 8 -12.98 -39.35 11.16
N SER A 9 -13.23 -39.01 12.42
CA SER A 9 -14.40 -39.50 13.16
C SER A 9 -14.73 -38.57 14.32
N ILE A 10 -16.02 -38.27 14.51
CA ILE A 10 -16.51 -37.50 15.66
C ILE A 10 -16.94 -38.49 16.74
N ARG A 11 -16.65 -38.19 18.01
CA ARG A 11 -17.15 -38.93 19.18
C ARG A 11 -17.80 -37.98 20.16
N ASN A 12 -19.03 -38.25 20.55
CA ASN A 12 -19.64 -37.58 21.70
C ASN A 12 -18.87 -37.95 22.98
N ARG A 13 -18.31 -36.94 23.64
CA ARG A 13 -17.55 -37.02 24.91
C ARG A 13 -18.30 -36.39 26.08
N SER A 14 -19.51 -35.90 25.85
CA SER A 14 -20.32 -35.22 26.85
C SER A 14 -20.65 -36.13 28.03
N PRO A 15 -20.86 -35.56 29.24
CA PRO A 15 -21.30 -36.32 30.41
C PRO A 15 -22.64 -37.04 30.19
N PHE A 16 -22.85 -38.09 30.98
CA PHE A 16 -24.13 -38.77 31.13
C PHE A 16 -24.89 -38.16 32.30
N VAL A 17 -26.20 -37.97 32.16
CA VAL A 17 -27.10 -37.56 33.25
C VAL A 17 -28.05 -38.71 33.54
N VAL A 18 -28.17 -39.05 34.82
CA VAL A 18 -29.25 -39.90 35.32
C VAL A 18 -30.35 -38.99 35.81
N THR A 19 -31.57 -39.18 35.28
CA THR A 19 -32.76 -38.41 35.61
C THR A 19 -33.82 -39.30 36.24
N VAL A 20 -34.43 -38.84 37.33
CA VAL A 20 -35.49 -39.55 38.06
C VAL A 20 -36.77 -38.74 38.00
N ARG A 21 -37.83 -39.31 37.41
CA ARG A 21 -39.08 -38.57 37.15
C ARG A 21 -39.86 -38.24 38.44
N SER A 22 -39.74 -39.07 39.47
CA SER A 22 -40.45 -38.91 40.74
C SER A 22 -39.74 -38.00 41.74
N ASN A 23 -38.42 -37.76 41.62
CA ASN A 23 -37.66 -36.94 42.56
C ASN A 23 -36.43 -36.32 41.90
N ALA A 24 -36.45 -35.00 41.71
CA ALA A 24 -35.36 -34.27 41.06
C ALA A 24 -34.06 -34.21 41.88
N SER A 25 -34.08 -34.43 43.20
CA SER A 25 -32.86 -34.42 44.02
C SER A 25 -31.94 -35.63 43.81
N LEU A 26 -32.46 -36.68 43.17
CA LEU A 26 -31.70 -37.88 42.79
C LEU A 26 -31.04 -37.76 41.40
N ASN A 27 -31.18 -36.62 40.72
CA ASN A 27 -30.52 -36.38 39.44
C ASN A 27 -29.00 -36.24 39.62
N ARG A 28 -28.21 -37.03 38.90
CA ARG A 28 -26.72 -36.99 38.98
C ARG A 28 -26.06 -36.99 37.61
N ARG A 29 -24.92 -36.29 37.51
CA ARG A 29 -24.05 -36.27 36.31
C ARG A 29 -22.85 -37.20 36.50
N PHE A 30 -22.45 -37.89 35.44
CA PHE A 30 -21.36 -38.86 35.42
C PHE A 30 -20.49 -38.67 34.18
N SER A 31 -19.17 -38.78 34.32
CA SER A 31 -18.22 -38.72 33.20
C SER A 31 -18.12 -40.03 32.40
N GLN A 32 -18.66 -41.14 32.94
CA GLN A 32 -18.58 -42.48 32.33
C GLN A 32 -19.92 -43.21 32.38
N LEU A 33 -20.28 -43.86 31.28
CA LEU A 33 -21.53 -44.63 31.15
C LEU A 33 -21.63 -45.77 32.18
N ALA A 34 -20.52 -46.44 32.50
CA ALA A 34 -20.50 -47.54 33.46
C ALA A 34 -20.92 -47.08 34.87
N ALA A 35 -20.45 -45.91 35.30
CA ALA A 35 -20.84 -45.32 36.59
C ALA A 35 -22.32 -44.89 36.60
N ALA A 36 -22.80 -44.30 35.49
CA ALA A 36 -24.21 -43.94 35.35
C ALA A 36 -25.14 -45.16 35.37
N LYS A 37 -24.77 -46.27 34.71
CA LYS A 37 -25.52 -47.53 34.73
C LYS A 37 -25.58 -48.14 36.14
N LYS A 38 -24.44 -48.23 36.83
CA LYS A 38 -24.38 -48.74 38.21
C LYS A 38 -25.28 -47.94 39.16
N TYR A 39 -25.38 -46.62 38.98
CA TYR A 39 -26.28 -45.78 39.77
C TYR A 39 -27.76 -46.01 39.43
N VAL A 40 -28.10 -46.28 38.16
CA VAL A 40 -29.47 -46.69 37.77
C VAL A 40 -29.83 -48.08 38.29
N GLU A 41 -28.88 -49.01 38.31
CA GLU A 41 -29.07 -50.35 38.92
C GLU A 41 -29.35 -50.24 40.42
N GLN A 42 -28.62 -49.37 41.14
CA GLN A 42 -28.90 -49.06 42.55
C GLN A 42 -30.30 -48.47 42.74
N LEU A 43 -30.65 -47.40 42.01
CA LEU A 43 -31.98 -46.80 42.09
C LEU A 43 -33.10 -47.80 41.73
N SER A 44 -32.85 -48.71 40.78
CA SER A 44 -33.82 -49.75 40.40
C SER A 44 -33.98 -50.82 41.48
N ALA A 45 -32.96 -51.11 42.29
CA ALA A 45 -33.08 -51.98 43.45
C ALA A 45 -33.94 -51.32 44.56
N ASP A 46 -33.85 -50.00 44.69
CA ASP A 46 -34.71 -49.18 45.57
C ASP A 46 -36.12 -48.95 44.99
N GLY A 47 -36.48 -49.59 43.86
CA GLY A 47 -37.78 -49.46 43.19
C GLY A 47 -37.98 -48.16 42.39
N ILE A 48 -36.94 -47.33 42.26
CA ILE A 48 -36.99 -46.01 41.64
C ILE A 48 -36.63 -46.11 40.14
N LYS A 49 -37.59 -45.75 39.27
CA LYS A 49 -37.37 -45.71 37.81
C LYS A 49 -36.54 -44.48 37.42
N ALA A 50 -35.32 -44.73 36.94
CA ALA A 50 -34.37 -43.72 36.47
C ALA A 50 -34.04 -43.89 34.98
N ARG A 51 -33.71 -42.80 34.28
CA ARG A 51 -33.31 -42.78 32.86
C ARG A 51 -31.93 -42.17 32.69
N VAL A 52 -31.03 -42.87 32.00
CA VAL A 52 -29.74 -42.32 31.55
C VAL A 52 -29.92 -41.62 30.20
N THR A 53 -29.37 -40.41 30.07
CA THR A 53 -29.18 -39.73 28.78
C THR A 53 -27.74 -39.24 28.67
N GLN A 54 -27.13 -39.32 27.48
CA GLN A 54 -25.88 -38.60 27.21
C GLN A 54 -26.22 -37.16 26.81
N LEU A 55 -25.41 -36.20 27.25
CA LEU A 55 -25.53 -34.80 26.81
C LEU A 55 -24.91 -34.61 25.41
N GLU A 56 -25.08 -33.41 24.86
CA GLU A 56 -24.54 -32.98 23.56
C GLU A 56 -23.81 -31.64 23.74
N THR A 57 -22.84 -31.62 24.65
CA THR A 57 -22.10 -30.42 25.09
C THR A 57 -20.58 -30.55 24.92
N ALA A 58 -20.08 -31.66 24.39
CA ALA A 58 -18.67 -31.89 24.13
C ALA A 58 -18.48 -32.99 23.07
N PHE A 59 -18.00 -32.61 21.89
CA PHE A 59 -17.73 -33.49 20.76
C PHE A 59 -16.24 -33.50 20.43
N GLN A 60 -15.66 -34.69 20.24
CA GLN A 60 -14.24 -34.87 19.94
C GLN A 60 -14.06 -35.37 18.51
N LEU A 61 -13.54 -34.51 17.63
CA LEU A 61 -13.06 -34.88 16.30
C LEU A 61 -11.69 -35.57 16.44
N ARG A 62 -11.56 -36.77 15.87
CA ARG A 62 -10.32 -37.56 15.84
C ARG A 62 -9.89 -37.75 14.40
N ILE A 63 -8.65 -37.35 14.10
CA ILE A 63 -8.07 -37.41 12.75
C ILE A 63 -6.91 -38.42 12.79
N ARG A 64 -7.05 -39.51 12.03
CA ARG A 64 -6.05 -40.57 11.88
C ARG A 64 -5.45 -40.54 10.48
N ARG A 65 -4.12 -40.47 10.41
CA ARG A 65 -3.34 -40.47 9.16
C ARG A 65 -2.15 -41.43 9.31
N LYS A 66 -1.72 -42.05 8.20
CA LYS A 66 -0.53 -42.93 8.20
C LYS A 66 0.72 -42.06 8.39
N GLY A 67 1.51 -42.34 9.43
CA GLY A 67 2.77 -41.63 9.72
C GLY A 67 2.64 -40.31 10.50
N VAL A 68 1.44 -39.90 10.90
CA VAL A 68 1.22 -38.70 11.74
C VAL A 68 0.61 -39.15 13.08
N PRO A 69 1.03 -38.61 14.24
CA PRO A 69 0.38 -38.89 15.51
C PRO A 69 -1.12 -38.51 15.47
N LEU A 70 -1.93 -39.20 16.27
CA LEU A 70 -3.37 -38.97 16.36
C LEU A 70 -3.66 -37.53 16.79
N GLN A 71 -4.30 -36.76 15.92
CA GLN A 71 -4.80 -35.43 16.26
C GLN A 71 -6.24 -35.56 16.81
N CYS A 72 -6.50 -34.84 17.91
CA CYS A 72 -7.81 -34.77 18.57
C CYS A 72 -8.16 -33.30 18.82
N ILE A 73 -9.35 -32.87 18.39
CA ILE A 73 -9.88 -31.52 18.60
C ILE A 73 -11.23 -31.68 19.30
N THR A 74 -11.58 -30.76 20.20
CA THR A 74 -12.86 -30.76 20.93
C THR A 74 -13.68 -29.50 20.61
N PHE A 75 -14.99 -29.68 20.49
CA PHE A 75 -15.99 -28.67 20.17
C PHE A 75 -17.17 -28.79 21.14
N ASP A 76 -17.91 -27.71 21.34
CA ASP A 76 -19.03 -27.70 22.29
C ASP A 76 -20.34 -28.14 21.64
N SER A 77 -20.46 -28.03 20.31
CA SER A 77 -21.59 -28.54 19.50
C SER A 77 -21.20 -29.63 18.49
N PHE A 78 -22.19 -30.37 17.98
CA PHE A 78 -21.99 -31.36 16.91
C PHE A 78 -21.72 -30.66 15.56
N ASP A 79 -22.47 -29.61 15.26
CA ASP A 79 -22.42 -28.90 13.98
C ASP A 79 -21.04 -28.26 13.75
N GLU A 80 -20.43 -27.65 14.76
CA GLU A 80 -19.04 -27.16 14.69
C GLU A 80 -18.05 -28.30 14.42
N ALA A 81 -18.22 -29.44 15.09
CA ALA A 81 -17.37 -30.62 14.89
C ALA A 81 -17.51 -31.20 13.47
N GLU A 82 -18.71 -31.14 12.88
CA GLU A 82 -18.95 -31.55 11.49
C GLU A 82 -18.40 -30.54 10.48
N GLN A 83 -18.61 -29.24 10.67
CA GLN A 83 -18.01 -28.21 9.81
C GLN A 83 -16.48 -28.30 9.82
N ALA A 84 -15.87 -28.48 10.99
CA ALA A 84 -14.44 -28.73 11.11
C ALA A 84 -14.01 -30.04 10.43
N ARG A 85 -14.81 -31.11 10.51
CA ARG A 85 -14.56 -32.39 9.79
C ARG A 85 -14.56 -32.18 8.28
N LEU A 86 -15.57 -31.50 7.75
CA LEU A 86 -15.73 -31.20 6.32
C LEU A 86 -14.59 -30.31 5.81
N GLN A 87 -14.20 -29.28 6.56
CA GLN A 87 -13.02 -28.46 6.22
C GLN A 87 -11.73 -29.28 6.24
N VAL A 88 -11.52 -30.15 7.24
CA VAL A 88 -10.34 -31.01 7.31
C VAL A 88 -10.31 -32.00 6.14
N GLU A 89 -11.45 -32.52 5.69
CA GLU A 89 -11.55 -33.42 4.54
C GLU A 89 -11.36 -32.70 3.20
N ALA A 90 -11.90 -31.48 3.04
CA ALA A 90 -11.62 -30.63 1.88
C ALA A 90 -10.13 -30.23 1.80
N ASN A 91 -9.52 -29.86 2.93
CA ASN A 91 -8.08 -29.61 3.03
C ASN A 91 -7.22 -30.89 2.95
N LEU A 92 -7.82 -32.09 2.93
CA LEU A 92 -7.15 -33.38 2.71
C LEU A 92 -7.23 -33.83 1.25
N SER A 93 -8.30 -33.48 0.53
CA SER A 93 -8.45 -33.80 -0.90
C SER A 93 -7.52 -32.95 -1.76
N VAL A 94 -7.23 -31.72 -1.33
CA VAL A 94 -6.09 -30.92 -1.79
C VAL A 94 -4.85 -31.31 -0.96
N SER A 95 -3.71 -31.58 -1.59
CA SER A 95 -2.48 -32.05 -0.91
C SER A 95 -1.76 -30.97 -0.08
N ILE A 96 -2.46 -30.24 0.79
CA ILE A 96 -1.91 -29.18 1.66
C ILE A 96 -2.12 -29.59 3.12
N VAL A 97 -1.13 -30.30 3.66
CA VAL A 97 -1.07 -30.61 5.09
C VAL A 97 -0.69 -29.35 5.87
N ARG A 98 -1.69 -28.56 6.28
CA ARG A 98 -1.54 -27.55 7.34
C ARG A 98 -1.48 -28.24 8.70
N ASP A 99 -0.54 -27.86 9.55
CA ASP A 99 -0.45 -28.39 10.91
C ASP A 99 -1.11 -27.45 11.93
N TYR A 100 -2.44 -27.57 12.01
CA TYR A 100 -3.27 -26.84 12.96
C TYR A 100 -2.87 -27.06 14.44
N ALA A 101 -2.18 -28.16 14.76
CA ALA A 101 -1.69 -28.41 16.12
C ALA A 101 -0.49 -27.52 16.49
N ILE A 102 0.30 -27.07 15.50
CA ILE A 102 1.37 -26.09 15.72
C ILE A 102 0.76 -24.69 15.88
N ALA A 103 -0.20 -24.31 15.03
CA ALA A 103 -0.86 -23.00 15.09
C ALA A 103 -1.61 -22.73 16.43
N SER A 104 -2.04 -23.77 17.15
CA SER A 104 -2.63 -23.63 18.49
C SER A 104 -1.61 -23.44 19.62
N ARG A 105 -0.30 -23.55 19.31
CA ARG A 105 0.81 -23.43 20.26
C ARG A 105 1.74 -22.25 19.96
N THR A 106 1.88 -21.88 18.69
CA THR A 106 2.65 -20.71 18.23
C THR A 106 1.90 -19.40 18.52
N THR A 107 2.59 -18.41 19.08
CA THR A 107 2.12 -17.02 19.22
C THR A 107 2.49 -16.19 18.00
N LEU A 108 1.80 -15.07 17.78
CA LEU A 108 2.19 -14.12 16.74
C LEU A 108 3.61 -13.56 16.99
N ARG A 109 4.00 -13.36 18.26
CA ARG A 109 5.36 -13.03 18.71
C ARG A 109 6.40 -13.99 18.13
N ALA A 110 6.27 -15.28 18.46
CA ALA A 110 7.21 -16.31 18.02
C ALA A 110 7.26 -16.44 16.49
N LEU A 111 6.12 -16.23 15.81
CA LEU A 111 6.06 -16.18 14.34
C LEU A 111 6.82 -14.98 13.78
N LEU A 112 6.63 -13.78 14.34
CA LEU A 112 7.27 -12.54 13.90
C LEU A 112 8.77 -12.51 14.22
N GLU A 113 9.20 -13.06 15.36
CA GLU A 113 10.62 -13.23 15.72
C GLU A 113 11.31 -14.17 14.74
N ARG A 114 10.73 -15.35 14.47
CA ARG A 114 11.22 -16.27 13.44
C ARG A 114 11.28 -15.62 12.05
N TYR A 115 10.27 -14.83 11.69
CA TYR A 115 10.20 -14.13 10.41
C TYR A 115 11.32 -13.07 10.28
N LEU A 116 11.60 -12.36 11.38
CA LEU A 116 12.66 -11.36 11.50
C LEU A 116 14.06 -11.94 11.31
N GLU A 117 14.26 -13.21 11.69
CA GLU A 117 15.53 -13.93 11.59
C GLU A 117 15.68 -14.69 10.26
N GLU A 118 14.69 -15.48 9.84
CA GLU A 118 14.79 -16.34 8.65
C GLU A 118 14.54 -15.60 7.32
N VAL A 119 13.65 -14.59 7.31
CA VAL A 119 13.08 -14.06 6.05
C VAL A 119 13.48 -12.60 5.80
N VAL A 120 13.30 -11.73 6.79
CA VAL A 120 13.56 -10.29 6.66
C VAL A 120 14.99 -9.95 6.19
N PRO A 121 16.07 -10.67 6.59
CA PRO A 121 17.41 -10.36 6.11
C PRO A 121 17.60 -10.48 4.58
N ALA A 122 16.76 -11.26 3.89
CA ALA A 122 16.80 -11.37 2.44
C ALA A 122 16.16 -10.17 1.72
N HIS A 123 15.32 -9.38 2.40
CA HIS A 123 14.53 -8.30 1.81
C HIS A 123 15.32 -7.02 1.52
N LYS A 124 14.95 -6.31 0.46
CA LYS A 124 15.57 -5.00 0.09
C LYS A 124 15.24 -3.87 1.06
N GLY A 125 14.18 -4.03 1.86
CA GLY A 125 13.72 -3.09 2.89
C GLY A 125 13.97 -3.56 4.33
N ALA A 126 14.85 -4.55 4.53
CA ALA A 126 15.03 -5.28 5.78
C ALA A 126 15.08 -4.40 7.04
N ASP A 127 15.79 -3.27 7.02
CA ASP A 127 15.93 -2.41 8.20
C ASP A 127 14.65 -1.66 8.60
N ILE A 128 13.83 -1.26 7.61
CA ILE A 128 12.54 -0.60 7.86
C ILE A 128 11.54 -1.63 8.41
N GLU A 129 11.53 -2.81 7.81
CA GLU A 129 10.68 -3.94 8.20
C GLU A 129 11.04 -4.46 9.60
N ARG A 130 12.33 -4.62 9.88
CA ARG A 130 12.91 -4.90 11.21
C ARG A 130 12.51 -3.87 12.25
N THR A 131 12.55 -2.59 11.91
CA THR A 131 12.09 -1.51 12.81
C THR A 131 10.61 -1.66 13.15
N ARG A 132 9.74 -1.93 12.15
CA ARG A 132 8.30 -2.15 12.38
C ARG A 132 8.02 -3.39 13.22
N ILE A 133 8.64 -4.53 12.88
CA ILE A 133 8.45 -5.79 13.62
C ILE A 133 8.88 -5.60 15.07
N ARG A 134 10.05 -5.02 15.33
CA ARG A 134 10.51 -4.75 16.71
C ARG A 134 9.60 -3.80 17.48
N ARG A 135 8.99 -2.82 16.80
CA ARG A 135 7.98 -1.93 17.41
C ARG A 135 6.72 -2.70 17.78
N LEU A 136 6.17 -3.50 16.87
CA LEU A 136 5.02 -4.38 17.14
C LEU A 136 5.30 -5.32 18.31
N LEU A 137 6.46 -6.00 18.30
CA LEU A 137 6.87 -6.93 19.36
C LEU A 137 7.05 -6.26 20.74
N ARG A 138 7.30 -4.96 20.80
CA ARG A 138 7.54 -4.21 22.04
C ARG A 138 6.27 -3.57 22.59
N ASP A 139 5.44 -3.01 21.71
CA ASP A 139 4.35 -2.10 22.09
C ASP A 139 2.95 -2.77 22.05
N GLU A 140 2.78 -3.87 21.31
CA GLU A 140 1.45 -4.43 21.02
C GLU A 140 1.17 -5.73 21.77
N ALA A 141 0.22 -5.71 22.71
CA ALA A 141 -0.13 -6.88 23.53
C ALA A 141 -0.73 -8.05 22.72
N PHE A 142 -1.39 -7.78 21.59
CA PHE A 142 -2.02 -8.84 20.78
C PHE A 142 -1.00 -9.79 20.13
N VAL A 143 0.29 -9.42 20.03
CA VAL A 143 1.32 -10.31 19.49
C VAL A 143 1.56 -11.54 20.38
N ASP A 144 1.27 -11.44 21.68
CA ASP A 144 1.37 -12.56 22.61
C ASP A 144 0.21 -13.56 22.50
N LYS A 145 -0.84 -13.23 21.74
CA LYS A 145 -1.91 -14.19 21.42
C LYS A 145 -1.38 -15.34 20.55
N LYS A 146 -1.90 -16.53 20.81
CA LYS A 146 -1.76 -17.70 19.94
C LYS A 146 -2.40 -17.42 18.59
N LEU A 147 -1.83 -17.92 17.50
CA LEU A 147 -2.37 -17.70 16.16
C LEU A 147 -3.82 -18.17 16.04
N ALA A 148 -4.17 -19.30 16.66
CA ALA A 148 -5.54 -19.82 16.69
C ALA A 148 -6.54 -18.97 17.53
N ALA A 149 -6.07 -17.99 18.30
CA ALA A 149 -6.88 -17.08 19.12
C ALA A 149 -6.75 -15.60 18.70
N LEU A 150 -6.05 -15.34 17.59
CA LEU A 150 -5.89 -14.01 17.00
C LEU A 150 -7.07 -13.76 16.06
N VAL A 151 -7.88 -12.75 16.36
CA VAL A 151 -9.12 -12.43 15.63
C VAL A 151 -9.03 -11.12 14.86
N THR A 152 -10.00 -10.87 13.97
CA THR A 152 -10.06 -9.62 13.20
C THR A 152 -10.25 -8.38 14.09
N GLU A 153 -10.92 -8.54 15.24
CA GLU A 153 -11.13 -7.48 16.25
C GLU A 153 -9.80 -6.95 16.81
N ASP A 154 -8.84 -7.84 17.15
CA ASP A 154 -7.49 -7.48 17.62
C ASP A 154 -6.76 -6.52 16.67
N LEU A 155 -6.94 -6.74 15.36
CA LEU A 155 -6.33 -5.92 14.33
C LEU A 155 -7.13 -4.63 14.05
N GLN A 156 -8.43 -4.59 14.37
CA GLN A 156 -9.25 -3.38 14.29
C GLN A 156 -8.98 -2.43 15.47
N ASP A 157 -8.84 -2.97 16.68
CA ASP A 157 -8.46 -2.21 17.88
C ASP A 157 -7.07 -1.60 17.69
N PHE A 158 -6.10 -2.41 17.24
CA PHE A 158 -4.78 -1.92 16.80
C PHE A 158 -4.87 -0.79 15.76
N ILE A 159 -5.76 -0.88 14.77
CA ILE A 159 -5.94 0.21 13.80
C ILE A 159 -6.48 1.47 14.48
N ALA A 160 -7.49 1.35 15.34
CA ALA A 160 -8.08 2.48 16.05
C ALA A 160 -7.04 3.19 16.94
N ASP A 161 -6.32 2.44 17.76
CA ASP A 161 -5.29 2.97 18.67
C ASP A 161 -4.16 3.64 17.89
N ARG A 162 -3.59 2.96 16.87
CA ARG A 162 -2.47 3.52 16.09
C ARG A 162 -2.85 4.76 15.30
N LEU A 163 -4.10 4.90 14.87
CA LEU A 163 -4.59 6.11 14.18
C LEU A 163 -4.61 7.35 15.09
N THR A 164 -4.54 7.20 16.42
CA THR A 164 -4.38 8.33 17.34
C THR A 164 -2.96 8.92 17.34
N GLU A 165 -1.95 8.10 17.00
CA GLU A 165 -0.54 8.50 17.02
C GLU A 165 0.06 8.77 15.63
N VAL A 166 -0.32 7.99 14.61
CA VAL A 166 0.35 7.98 13.31
C VAL A 166 -0.63 8.05 12.15
N ALA A 167 -0.15 8.63 11.03
CA ALA A 167 -0.92 8.73 9.81
C ALA A 167 -1.40 7.34 9.30
N PRO A 168 -2.62 7.24 8.72
CA PRO A 168 -3.18 6.02 8.14
C PRO A 168 -2.22 5.16 7.30
N ALA A 169 -1.38 5.81 6.49
CA ALA A 169 -0.42 5.14 5.62
C ALA A 169 0.78 4.52 6.36
N THR A 170 0.95 4.78 7.65
CA THR A 170 1.89 4.09 8.53
C THR A 170 1.25 2.83 9.09
N VAL A 171 0.01 2.91 9.57
CA VAL A 171 -0.76 1.78 10.10
C VAL A 171 -0.92 0.68 9.05
N ASP A 172 -1.35 1.02 7.84
CA ASP A 172 -1.51 0.06 6.73
C ASP A 172 -0.19 -0.65 6.36
N ARG A 173 0.93 0.08 6.50
CA ARG A 173 2.29 -0.43 6.28
C ARG A 173 2.84 -1.28 7.44
N GLU A 174 2.25 -1.19 8.63
CA GLU A 174 2.49 -2.12 9.75
C GLU A 174 1.64 -3.39 9.55
N LEU A 175 0.36 -3.24 9.18
CA LEU A 175 -0.52 -4.35 8.79
C LEU A 175 -0.01 -5.17 7.60
N ASP A 176 0.65 -4.53 6.62
CA ASP A 176 1.29 -5.23 5.50
C ASP A 176 2.34 -6.24 5.96
N VAL A 177 3.15 -5.88 6.96
CA VAL A 177 4.21 -6.75 7.47
C VAL A 177 3.62 -7.94 8.21
N ILE A 178 2.61 -7.71 9.06
CA ILE A 178 1.87 -8.80 9.74
C ILE A 178 1.23 -9.72 8.69
N SER A 179 0.56 -9.15 7.68
CA SER A 179 -0.08 -9.90 6.60
C SER A 179 0.92 -10.71 5.77
N GLN A 180 2.12 -10.17 5.51
CA GLN A 180 3.19 -10.84 4.77
C GLN A 180 3.80 -11.99 5.60
N ALA A 181 4.03 -11.78 6.89
CA ALA A 181 4.53 -12.81 7.80
C ALA A 181 3.55 -13.99 7.94
N LEU A 182 2.24 -13.70 8.11
CA LEU A 182 1.21 -14.75 8.17
C LEU A 182 1.08 -15.52 6.85
N ARG A 183 1.13 -14.84 5.69
CA ARG A 183 1.15 -15.52 4.38
C ARG A 183 2.36 -16.43 4.22
N TYR A 184 3.56 -15.95 4.56
CA TYR A 184 4.77 -16.76 4.49
C TYR A 184 4.70 -17.98 5.42
N ALA A 185 4.11 -17.82 6.62
CA ALA A 185 3.91 -18.92 7.55
C ALA A 185 2.95 -20.00 7.01
N ASP A 186 1.88 -19.62 6.31
CA ASP A 186 0.98 -20.58 5.65
C ASP A 186 1.63 -21.23 4.41
N ASP A 187 2.24 -20.41 3.55
CA ASP A 187 2.80 -20.83 2.26
C ASP A 187 4.06 -21.70 2.41
N VAL A 188 4.94 -21.37 3.36
CA VAL A 188 6.26 -22.03 3.51
C VAL A 188 6.31 -22.91 4.76
N TRP A 189 5.96 -22.38 5.93
CA TRP A 189 6.06 -23.14 7.20
C TRP A 189 4.86 -24.07 7.47
N LYS A 190 3.75 -23.92 6.72
CA LYS A 190 2.48 -24.64 6.92
C LYS A 190 1.85 -24.43 8.31
N ILE A 191 2.12 -23.26 8.91
CA ILE A 191 1.59 -22.80 10.19
C ILE A 191 0.60 -21.66 9.90
N ALA A 192 -0.70 -21.94 10.04
CA ALA A 192 -1.76 -20.96 9.83
C ALA A 192 -2.92 -21.18 10.81
N PRO A 193 -3.61 -20.11 11.25
CA PRO A 193 -4.91 -20.25 11.89
C PRO A 193 -5.96 -20.85 10.93
N VAL A 194 -7.07 -21.34 11.48
CA VAL A 194 -8.19 -21.90 10.67
C VAL A 194 -8.79 -20.83 9.75
N GLU A 195 -8.92 -19.61 10.26
CA GLU A 195 -9.35 -18.43 9.51
C GLU A 195 -8.31 -17.31 9.68
N SER A 196 -8.07 -16.53 8.62
CA SER A 196 -7.12 -15.42 8.69
C SER A 196 -7.76 -14.21 9.39
N PRO A 197 -7.08 -13.56 10.36
CA PRO A 197 -7.58 -12.33 10.99
C PRO A 197 -7.62 -11.13 10.01
N PHE A 198 -7.08 -11.28 8.79
CA PHE A 198 -7.23 -10.30 7.72
C PHE A 198 -8.55 -10.45 6.95
N LYS A 199 -9.30 -11.55 7.15
CA LYS A 199 -10.60 -11.75 6.50
C LYS A 199 -11.63 -10.83 7.16
N GLY A 200 -12.23 -9.94 6.37
CA GLY A 200 -13.16 -8.91 6.83
C GLY A 200 -12.50 -7.64 7.39
N LEU A 201 -11.16 -7.60 7.55
CA LEU A 201 -10.45 -6.46 8.12
C LEU A 201 -10.66 -5.17 7.31
N ARG A 202 -10.97 -4.07 7.98
CA ARG A 202 -11.23 -2.76 7.37
C ARG A 202 -9.99 -1.86 7.49
N ARG A 203 -9.06 -2.06 6.57
CA ARG A 203 -7.84 -1.24 6.45
C ARG A 203 -8.15 0.25 6.28
N PRO A 204 -7.32 1.14 6.85
CA PRO A 204 -7.54 2.58 6.78
C PRO A 204 -7.31 3.11 5.35
N LYS A 205 -8.18 3.99 4.89
CA LYS A 205 -8.07 4.64 3.57
C LYS A 205 -7.16 5.87 3.66
N TYR A 206 -6.32 6.08 2.65
CA TYR A 206 -5.49 7.26 2.53
C TYR A 206 -5.13 7.58 1.09
N PHE A 207 -4.84 8.86 0.84
CA PHE A 207 -4.34 9.36 -0.43
C PHE A 207 -2.95 9.93 -0.19
N ASN A 208 -1.92 9.24 -0.70
CA ASN A 208 -0.52 9.71 -0.65
C ASN A 208 -0.12 10.43 -1.94
N GLU A 209 -1.09 10.90 -2.72
CA GLU A 209 -0.85 11.63 -3.95
C GLU A 209 -0.50 13.09 -3.60
N ARG A 210 0.52 13.64 -4.24
CA ARG A 210 0.98 15.02 -4.09
C ARG A 210 1.09 15.60 -5.49
N ASP A 211 0.39 16.71 -5.70
CA ASP A 211 0.35 17.43 -6.98
C ASP A 211 1.08 18.79 -6.86
N ARG A 212 1.99 18.90 -5.90
CA ARG A 212 2.85 20.06 -5.67
C ARG A 212 3.79 20.25 -6.87
N ARG A 213 3.66 21.38 -7.56
CA ARG A 213 4.49 21.85 -8.68
C ARG A 213 5.35 23.03 -8.26
N LEU A 214 6.53 23.20 -8.84
CA LEU A 214 7.36 24.40 -8.62
C LEU A 214 6.70 25.63 -9.26
N LEU A 215 6.63 26.73 -8.51
CA LEU A 215 6.29 28.04 -9.07
C LEU A 215 7.49 28.62 -9.84
N PRO A 216 7.29 29.58 -10.77
CA PRO A 216 8.34 30.04 -11.68
C PRO A 216 9.63 30.54 -11.00
N THR A 217 9.55 31.12 -9.80
CA THR A 217 10.70 31.64 -9.04
C THR A 217 11.26 30.64 -8.01
N GLU A 218 10.59 29.51 -7.76
CA GLU A 218 11.01 28.55 -6.74
C GLU A 218 12.18 27.67 -7.19
N GLU A 219 12.34 27.41 -8.49
CA GLU A 219 13.52 26.66 -8.97
C GLU A 219 14.80 27.46 -8.69
N ASP A 220 14.85 28.73 -9.07
CA ASP A 220 16.01 29.59 -8.84
C ASP A 220 16.30 29.75 -7.34
N ALA A 221 15.27 30.01 -6.53
CA ALA A 221 15.41 30.10 -5.07
C ALA A 221 15.93 28.80 -4.42
N LEU A 222 15.52 27.62 -4.91
CA LEU A 222 16.05 26.33 -4.45
C LEU A 222 17.51 26.14 -4.86
N LEU A 223 17.89 26.53 -6.07
CA LEU A 223 19.24 26.38 -6.59
C LEU A 223 20.21 27.33 -5.89
N ASP A 224 19.84 28.60 -5.67
CA ASP A 224 20.65 29.56 -4.93
C ASP A 224 20.83 29.16 -3.46
N ALA A 225 19.77 28.66 -2.82
CA ALA A 225 19.86 28.10 -1.47
C ALA A 225 20.77 26.86 -1.40
N ALA A 226 20.75 26.01 -2.43
CA ALA A 226 21.57 24.80 -2.51
C ALA A 226 23.03 25.07 -2.89
N ARG A 227 23.30 26.07 -3.74
CA ARG A 227 24.66 26.53 -4.08
C ARG A 227 25.37 27.14 -2.88
N ALA A 228 24.61 27.76 -1.99
CA ALA A 228 25.07 28.29 -0.72
C ALA A 228 24.89 27.31 0.46
N ASP A 229 24.81 26.00 0.19
CA ASP A 229 24.92 24.92 1.18
C ASP A 229 26.38 24.47 1.32
N GLU A 230 26.78 24.03 2.51
CA GLU A 230 28.15 23.53 2.76
C GLU A 230 28.50 22.26 1.95
N ASN A 231 27.49 21.51 1.47
CA ASN A 231 27.71 20.28 0.73
C ASN A 231 27.56 20.51 -0.79
N PRO A 232 28.66 20.42 -1.57
CA PRO A 232 28.65 20.80 -2.99
C PRO A 232 27.84 19.85 -3.89
N PHE A 233 27.38 18.70 -3.37
CA PHE A 233 26.58 17.74 -4.15
C PHE A 233 25.08 18.04 -4.09
N VAL A 234 24.62 19.03 -3.30
CA VAL A 234 23.19 19.31 -3.12
C VAL A 234 22.58 20.00 -4.34
N GLU A 235 23.20 21.06 -4.88
CA GLU A 235 22.77 21.70 -6.13
C GLU A 235 22.80 20.70 -7.33
N PRO A 236 23.90 19.97 -7.59
CA PRO A 236 23.92 18.89 -8.58
C PRO A 236 22.81 17.85 -8.41
N ALA A 237 22.50 17.43 -7.17
CA ALA A 237 21.42 16.47 -6.93
C ALA A 237 20.03 17.03 -7.27
N ILE A 238 19.78 18.32 -7.04
CA ILE A 238 18.52 18.99 -7.40
C ILE A 238 18.39 19.09 -8.92
N ILE A 239 19.42 19.61 -9.59
CA ILE A 239 19.44 19.74 -11.05
C ILE A 239 19.22 18.39 -11.71
N LEU A 240 20.01 17.36 -11.34
CA LEU A 240 19.87 16.03 -11.92
C LEU A 240 18.50 15.40 -11.63
N ALA A 241 17.87 15.68 -10.48
CA ALA A 241 16.51 15.20 -10.21
C ALA A 241 15.46 15.85 -11.15
N LEU A 242 15.56 17.15 -11.41
CA LEU A 242 14.68 17.88 -12.34
C LEU A 242 14.89 17.48 -13.81
N GLU A 243 16.15 17.29 -14.22
CA GLU A 243 16.49 17.01 -15.63
C GLU A 243 16.27 15.53 -16.02
N THR A 244 16.35 14.59 -15.08
CA THR A 244 16.28 13.13 -15.37
C THR A 244 15.01 12.45 -14.83
N GLY A 245 14.33 13.05 -13.86
CA GLY A 245 13.21 12.43 -13.15
C GLY A 245 13.57 11.12 -12.43
N MET A 246 14.85 10.83 -12.19
CA MET A 246 15.28 9.58 -11.53
C MET A 246 14.80 9.50 -10.06
N ARG A 247 14.65 8.28 -9.53
CA ARG A 247 14.39 8.12 -8.09
C ARG A 247 15.65 8.52 -7.33
N ARG A 248 15.51 9.20 -6.18
CA ARG A 248 16.63 9.59 -5.30
C ARG A 248 17.65 8.46 -5.05
N GLY A 249 17.18 7.23 -4.83
CA GLY A 249 18.04 6.07 -4.58
C GLY A 249 18.68 5.44 -5.82
N GLU A 250 18.23 5.81 -7.03
CA GLU A 250 18.90 5.50 -8.31
C GLU A 250 19.96 6.58 -8.58
N LEU A 251 19.58 7.86 -8.44
CA LEU A 251 20.43 9.03 -8.65
C LEU A 251 21.70 9.00 -7.77
N LEU A 252 21.54 8.72 -6.47
CA LEU A 252 22.66 8.63 -5.51
C LEU A 252 23.53 7.36 -5.67
N LYS A 253 23.27 6.51 -6.66
CA LYS A 253 24.05 5.29 -6.95
C LYS A 253 24.73 5.31 -8.31
N LEU A 254 24.54 6.36 -9.11
CA LEU A 254 25.25 6.54 -10.37
C LEU A 254 26.75 6.72 -10.08
N THR A 255 27.58 5.98 -10.82
CA THR A 255 29.04 6.14 -10.86
C THR A 255 29.45 6.60 -12.27
N ALA A 256 30.71 6.94 -12.51
CA ALA A 256 31.17 7.41 -13.82
C ALA A 256 30.80 6.44 -14.97
N VAL A 257 31.07 5.13 -14.80
CA VAL A 257 30.70 4.07 -15.77
C VAL A 257 29.21 3.96 -16.12
N ASP A 258 28.29 4.55 -15.35
CA ASP A 258 26.86 4.55 -15.71
C ASP A 258 26.52 5.61 -16.76
N VAL A 259 27.36 6.64 -16.95
CA VAL A 259 27.07 7.80 -17.81
C VAL A 259 27.76 7.63 -19.17
N CYS A 260 26.96 7.50 -20.23
CA CYS A 260 27.44 7.45 -21.61
C CYS A 260 27.13 8.77 -22.31
N PHE A 261 28.16 9.57 -22.56
CA PHE A 261 28.04 10.90 -23.14
C PHE A 261 27.71 10.88 -24.64
N GLU A 262 28.22 9.91 -25.38
CA GLU A 262 27.99 9.73 -26.83
C GLU A 262 26.51 9.45 -27.10
N ARG A 263 25.92 8.57 -26.29
CA ARG A 263 24.49 8.20 -26.38
C ARG A 263 23.59 9.09 -25.51
N ARG A 264 24.17 10.06 -24.79
CA ARG A 264 23.48 10.98 -23.86
C ARG A 264 22.50 10.26 -22.94
N CYS A 265 22.96 9.21 -22.26
CA CYS A 265 22.12 8.42 -21.35
C CYS A 265 22.87 7.96 -20.09
N ALA A 266 22.16 7.91 -18.95
CA ALA A 266 22.63 7.31 -17.71
C ALA A 266 21.99 5.93 -17.48
N LEU A 267 22.76 4.96 -17.03
CA LEU A 267 22.29 3.62 -16.69
C LEU A 267 21.75 3.59 -15.25
N ALA A 268 20.44 3.66 -15.09
CA ALA A 268 19.80 3.43 -13.81
C ALA A 268 19.85 1.92 -13.47
N ARG A 269 20.89 1.50 -12.75
CA ARG A 269 21.09 0.13 -12.25
C ARG A 269 20.09 -0.18 -11.13
N ASP A 270 19.18 -1.14 -11.33
CA ASP A 270 18.28 -1.63 -10.27
C ASP A 270 18.67 -3.04 -9.83
N THR A 271 19.63 -3.12 -8.90
CA THR A 271 20.05 -4.41 -8.36
C THR A 271 18.89 -5.09 -7.60
N LYS A 272 18.71 -6.37 -7.94
CA LYS A 272 17.94 -7.43 -7.28
C LYS A 272 16.50 -7.72 -7.73
N ASN A 273 15.75 -6.86 -8.44
CA ASN A 273 14.43 -7.28 -9.00
C ASN A 273 13.76 -6.33 -10.03
N GLY A 274 14.50 -5.44 -10.69
CA GLY A 274 13.98 -4.56 -11.74
C GLY A 274 14.89 -4.54 -12.96
N ARG A 275 14.35 -4.17 -14.12
CA ARG A 275 15.16 -4.03 -15.33
C ARG A 275 15.98 -2.74 -15.24
N ASN A 276 17.28 -2.84 -15.51
CA ASN A 276 18.10 -1.67 -15.78
C ASN A 276 17.46 -0.86 -16.91
N ARG A 277 17.43 0.47 -16.78
CA ARG A 277 16.94 1.36 -17.83
C ARG A 277 17.96 2.43 -18.14
N ARG A 278 18.01 2.83 -19.41
CA ARG A 278 18.78 4.00 -19.85
C ARG A 278 17.87 5.22 -19.75
N VAL A 279 18.24 6.17 -18.91
CA VAL A 279 17.54 7.44 -18.74
C VAL A 279 18.21 8.45 -19.69
N PRO A 280 17.48 9.07 -20.62
CA PRO A 280 18.05 10.07 -21.52
C PRO A 280 18.46 11.33 -20.72
N LEU A 281 19.52 11.98 -21.16
CA LEU A 281 20.09 13.15 -20.49
C LEU A 281 19.90 14.42 -21.32
N THR A 282 19.44 15.47 -20.66
CA THR A 282 19.44 16.82 -21.22
C THR A 282 20.87 17.38 -21.28
N ARG A 283 21.07 18.49 -22.00
CA ARG A 283 22.37 19.18 -22.03
C ARG A 283 22.79 19.63 -20.62
N ARG A 284 21.85 20.17 -19.83
CA ARG A 284 22.10 20.61 -18.45
C ARG A 284 22.52 19.45 -17.55
N ALA A 285 21.88 18.29 -17.66
CA ALA A 285 22.32 17.09 -16.93
C ALA A 285 23.73 16.63 -17.33
N ILE A 286 24.06 16.68 -18.63
CA ILE A 286 25.39 16.29 -19.13
C ILE A 286 26.49 17.19 -18.55
N GLU A 287 26.31 18.51 -18.54
CA GLU A 287 27.34 19.41 -18.00
C GLU A 287 27.53 19.21 -16.48
N VAL A 288 26.45 18.95 -15.72
CA VAL A 288 26.57 18.58 -14.30
C VAL A 288 27.33 17.26 -14.12
N PHE A 289 27.06 16.23 -14.93
CA PHE A 289 27.80 14.98 -14.84
C PHE A 289 29.29 15.13 -15.19
N LYS A 290 29.64 15.93 -16.22
CA LYS A 290 31.04 16.24 -16.53
C LYS A 290 31.73 16.94 -15.36
N ALA A 291 31.09 17.93 -14.75
CA ALA A 291 31.63 18.65 -13.61
C ALA A 291 31.85 17.73 -12.40
N LEU A 292 30.92 16.81 -12.13
CA LEU A 292 31.06 15.81 -11.06
C LEU A 292 32.21 14.82 -11.32
N ILE A 293 32.37 14.33 -12.55
CA ILE A 293 33.47 13.41 -12.90
C ILE A 293 34.82 14.14 -12.83
N ALA A 294 34.92 15.34 -13.40
CA ALA A 294 36.15 16.14 -13.34
C ALA A 294 36.58 16.43 -11.88
N ALA A 295 35.63 16.69 -10.98
CA ALA A 295 35.90 16.90 -9.56
C ALA A 295 36.36 15.64 -8.80
N GLN A 296 36.25 14.43 -9.39
CA GLN A 296 36.73 13.19 -8.77
C GLN A 296 38.20 12.87 -9.09
N ASN A 297 38.82 13.63 -10.00
CA ASN A 297 40.17 13.40 -10.55
C ASN A 297 40.36 11.99 -11.14
N ASP A 298 39.29 11.40 -11.68
CA ASP A 298 39.33 10.12 -12.39
C ASP A 298 39.39 10.36 -13.91
N GLU A 299 40.56 10.16 -14.50
CA GLU A 299 40.76 10.23 -15.95
C GLU A 299 40.22 8.99 -16.69
N THR A 300 40.05 7.84 -16.01
CA THR A 300 39.65 6.58 -16.67
C THR A 300 38.15 6.34 -16.66
N CYS A 301 37.37 7.10 -15.87
CA CYS A 301 35.92 6.95 -15.70
C CYS A 301 35.46 5.58 -15.17
N ASP A 302 36.39 4.76 -14.69
CA ASP A 302 36.15 3.40 -14.17
C ASP A 302 35.90 3.37 -12.65
N ASP A 303 35.90 4.54 -11.99
CA ASP A 303 35.75 4.66 -10.55
C ASP A 303 34.39 4.13 -10.04
N PRO A 304 34.38 3.19 -9.07
CA PRO A 304 33.15 2.71 -8.43
C PRO A 304 32.54 3.70 -7.42
N ARG A 305 33.16 4.85 -7.14
CA ARG A 305 32.61 5.90 -6.26
C ARG A 305 31.34 6.53 -6.88
N PRO A 306 30.27 6.74 -6.10
CA PRO A 306 29.11 7.48 -6.57
C PRO A 306 29.46 8.93 -6.96
N LEU A 307 28.90 9.41 -8.08
CA LEU A 307 29.07 10.78 -8.58
C LEU A 307 28.57 11.84 -7.60
N LEU A 308 27.55 11.48 -6.80
CA LEU A 308 27.07 12.27 -5.67
C LEU A 308 27.47 11.56 -4.39
N ALA A 309 28.51 12.06 -3.69
CA ALA A 309 28.98 11.49 -2.42
C ALA A 309 28.05 11.83 -1.24
N LEU A 310 26.76 11.48 -1.38
CA LEU A 310 25.69 11.76 -0.45
C LEU A 310 24.90 10.50 -0.11
N THR A 311 24.72 10.23 1.18
CA THR A 311 23.74 9.21 1.60
C THR A 311 22.31 9.73 1.41
N PRO A 312 21.31 8.84 1.20
CA PRO A 312 19.90 9.26 1.09
C PRO A 312 19.37 10.04 2.30
N ASN A 313 19.97 9.84 3.49
CA ASN A 313 19.64 10.57 4.71
C ASN A 313 20.36 11.92 4.80
N ALA A 314 21.62 12.00 4.36
CA ALA A 314 22.36 13.26 4.27
C ALA A 314 21.65 14.23 3.30
N LEU A 315 21.29 13.77 2.10
CA LEU A 315 20.52 14.57 1.15
C LEU A 315 19.14 14.95 1.70
N LYS A 316 18.44 14.05 2.41
CA LYS A 316 17.16 14.41 3.07
C LYS A 316 17.37 15.55 4.06
N LYS A 317 18.35 15.44 4.97
CA LYS A 317 18.63 16.46 5.98
C LYS A 317 19.06 17.79 5.36
N ALA A 318 19.95 17.77 4.36
CA ALA A 318 20.38 18.97 3.64
C ALA A 318 19.18 19.69 3.00
N PHE A 319 18.38 18.95 2.23
CA PHE A 319 17.24 19.52 1.52
C PHE A 319 16.19 20.09 2.48
N PHE A 320 15.72 19.29 3.44
CA PHE A 320 14.62 19.70 4.34
C PHE A 320 15.04 20.71 5.40
N ASN A 321 16.25 20.61 5.96
CA ASN A 321 16.64 21.41 7.12
C ASN A 321 17.51 22.62 6.76
N ARG A 322 18.02 22.71 5.53
CA ARG A 322 18.90 23.83 5.09
C ARG A 322 18.40 24.49 3.81
N VAL A 323 18.20 23.74 2.73
CA VAL A 323 17.75 24.31 1.44
C VAL A 323 16.33 24.88 1.52
N ILE A 324 15.37 24.11 2.03
CA ILE A 324 13.96 24.54 2.12
C ILE A 324 13.79 25.80 3.00
N PRO A 325 14.33 25.89 4.23
CA PRO A 325 14.24 27.10 5.04
C PRO A 325 14.93 28.32 4.41
N LYS A 326 16.04 28.11 3.70
CA LYS A 326 16.82 29.19 3.06
C LYS A 326 16.23 29.69 1.74
N SER A 327 15.56 28.83 0.99
CA SER A 327 14.86 29.19 -0.26
C SER A 327 13.46 29.79 -0.02
N GLY A 328 12.88 29.62 1.17
CA GLY A 328 11.53 30.08 1.50
C GLY A 328 10.40 29.25 0.87
N VAL A 329 10.73 28.18 0.14
CA VAL A 329 9.78 27.29 -0.54
C VAL A 329 8.95 26.50 0.48
N LYS A 330 7.62 26.49 0.32
CA LYS A 330 6.68 25.88 1.28
C LYS A 330 6.15 24.52 0.81
N ASP A 331 6.01 23.57 1.73
CA ASP A 331 5.51 22.21 1.48
C ASP A 331 6.12 21.57 0.22
N PHE A 332 7.45 21.48 0.15
CA PHE A 332 8.15 20.89 -0.99
C PHE A 332 9.19 19.86 -0.53
N HIS A 333 9.13 18.67 -1.12
CA HIS A 333 9.97 17.53 -0.78
C HIS A 333 10.93 17.21 -1.93
N PHE A 334 12.08 16.61 -1.63
CA PHE A 334 13.02 16.19 -2.68
C PHE A 334 12.40 15.22 -3.71
N HIS A 335 11.34 14.47 -3.35
CA HIS A 335 10.64 13.62 -4.32
C HIS A 335 9.74 14.40 -5.27
N ASP A 336 9.27 15.59 -4.88
CA ASP A 336 8.44 16.46 -5.71
C ASP A 336 9.23 16.97 -6.92
N LEU A 337 10.57 17.07 -6.86
CA LEU A 337 11.45 17.32 -8.02
C LEU A 337 11.27 16.28 -9.14
N ARG A 338 11.04 15.01 -8.79
CA ARG A 338 10.76 13.95 -9.77
C ARG A 338 9.35 14.06 -10.33
N HIS A 339 8.38 14.49 -9.52
CA HIS A 339 7.02 14.77 -10.00
C HIS A 339 7.05 15.95 -10.98
N GLU A 340 7.75 17.03 -10.63
CA GLU A 340 7.99 18.19 -11.49
C GLU A 340 8.62 17.80 -12.83
N ALA A 341 9.71 17.02 -12.81
CA ALA A 341 10.39 16.54 -14.02
C ALA A 341 9.43 15.79 -14.97
N ILE A 342 8.63 14.86 -14.44
CA ILE A 342 7.71 14.05 -15.25
C ILE A 342 6.53 14.90 -15.75
N SER A 343 6.03 15.83 -14.93
CA SER A 343 4.96 16.76 -15.32
C SER A 343 5.41 17.68 -16.46
N ARG A 344 6.61 18.28 -16.38
CA ARG A 344 7.18 19.11 -17.47
C ARG A 344 7.29 18.34 -18.78
N LEU A 345 7.70 17.07 -18.72
CA LEU A 345 7.76 16.20 -19.91
C LEU A 345 6.37 15.92 -20.49
N ALA A 346 5.35 15.69 -19.64
CA ALA A 346 3.96 15.49 -20.08
C ALA A 346 3.36 16.78 -20.68
N GLU A 347 3.48 17.92 -19.99
CA GLU A 347 3.01 19.24 -20.42
C GLU A 347 3.61 19.68 -21.75
N SER A 348 4.86 19.27 -22.03
CA SER A 348 5.52 19.57 -23.31
C SER A 348 4.80 19.02 -24.54
N GLY A 349 3.86 18.07 -24.39
CA GLY A 349 3.09 17.45 -25.47
C GLY A 349 3.87 16.50 -26.37
N ARG A 350 5.20 16.51 -26.29
CA ARG A 350 6.11 15.76 -27.18
C ARG A 350 6.26 14.28 -26.81
N PHE A 351 5.94 13.91 -25.57
CA PHE A 351 6.15 12.54 -25.06
C PHE A 351 4.83 11.81 -24.86
N GLN A 352 4.76 10.58 -25.35
CA GLN A 352 3.68 9.64 -25.08
C GLN A 352 3.84 9.00 -23.69
N LEU A 353 2.74 8.49 -23.12
CA LEU A 353 2.76 7.82 -21.81
C LEU A 353 3.78 6.68 -21.71
N ILE A 354 4.01 5.93 -22.79
CA ILE A 354 4.99 4.84 -22.83
C ILE A 354 6.45 5.34 -22.80
N GLU A 355 6.72 6.52 -23.35
CA GLU A 355 8.03 7.17 -23.29
C GLU A 355 8.26 7.76 -21.89
N LEU A 356 7.25 8.41 -21.32
CA LEU A 356 7.25 8.83 -19.91
C LEU A 356 7.46 7.62 -18.98
N GLN A 357 6.88 6.46 -19.29
CA GLN A 357 7.10 5.21 -18.55
C GLN A 357 8.55 4.72 -18.66
N ALA A 358 9.13 4.74 -19.86
CA ALA A 358 10.51 4.35 -20.09
C ALA A 358 11.51 5.25 -19.35
N ILE A 359 11.31 6.57 -19.37
CA ILE A 359 12.15 7.56 -18.67
C ILE A 359 12.01 7.39 -17.14
N SER A 360 10.77 7.50 -16.64
CA SER A 360 10.48 7.50 -15.20
C SER A 360 10.65 6.12 -14.54
N GLY A 361 10.57 5.03 -15.29
CA GLY A 361 10.67 3.67 -14.77
C GLY A 361 9.50 3.26 -13.87
N HIS A 362 8.27 3.66 -14.20
CA HIS A 362 7.06 3.16 -13.54
C HIS A 362 6.68 1.77 -14.09
N ARG A 363 6.42 0.79 -13.21
CA ARG A 363 6.05 -0.57 -13.62
C ARG A 363 4.61 -0.66 -14.13
N ASP A 364 3.69 -0.06 -13.39
CA ASP A 364 2.28 0.05 -13.75
C ASP A 364 2.01 1.42 -14.40
N MET A 365 1.30 1.41 -15.53
CA MET A 365 0.86 2.61 -16.24
C MET A 365 -0.16 3.43 -15.41
N ARG A 366 -0.87 2.80 -14.46
CA ARG A 366 -1.75 3.49 -13.51
C ARG A 366 -1.03 4.57 -12.71
N MET A 367 0.25 4.38 -12.37
CA MET A 367 1.05 5.40 -11.69
C MET A 367 1.31 6.66 -12.56
N LEU A 368 1.12 6.56 -13.89
CA LEU A 368 1.23 7.68 -14.82
C LEU A 368 -0.13 8.31 -15.17
N GLN A 369 -1.26 7.73 -14.73
CA GLN A 369 -2.59 8.29 -15.03
C GLN A 369 -2.75 9.72 -14.49
N ARG A 370 -2.07 10.08 -13.40
CA ARG A 370 -2.06 11.46 -12.90
C ARG A 370 -1.44 12.49 -13.84
N TYR A 371 -0.70 12.10 -14.88
CA TYR A 371 -0.14 13.04 -15.87
C TYR A 371 -0.97 13.12 -17.15
N THR A 372 -2.05 12.33 -17.31
CA THR A 372 -2.85 12.32 -18.55
C THR A 372 -3.64 13.60 -18.75
N HIS A 373 -4.12 14.22 -17.68
CA HIS A 373 -4.88 15.48 -17.74
C HIS A 373 -4.00 16.64 -18.26
N LEU A 374 -2.70 16.61 -17.98
CA LEU A 374 -1.72 17.58 -18.50
C LEU A 374 -1.55 17.50 -20.03
N CYS A 375 -1.91 16.36 -20.64
CA CYS A 375 -1.87 16.18 -22.09
C CYS A 375 -3.14 16.66 -22.82
N ALA A 376 -4.17 17.13 -22.11
CA ALA A 376 -5.50 17.41 -22.70
C ALA A 376 -5.46 18.48 -23.80
N GLY A 377 -4.72 19.58 -23.63
CA GLY A 377 -4.56 20.59 -24.68
C GLY A 377 -3.87 20.05 -25.94
N ASN A 378 -2.92 19.13 -25.78
CA ASN A 378 -2.27 18.45 -26.90
C ASN A 378 -3.18 17.38 -27.56
N LEU A 379 -4.18 16.87 -26.84
CA LEU A 379 -5.22 16.04 -27.44
C LEU A 379 -6.20 16.88 -28.28
N ALA A 380 -6.55 18.09 -27.83
CA ALA A 380 -7.33 19.03 -28.62
C ALA A 380 -6.62 19.38 -29.95
N ASN A 381 -5.36 19.80 -29.89
CA ASN A 381 -4.57 20.08 -31.10
C ASN A 381 -4.51 18.88 -32.08
N LYS A 382 -4.39 17.64 -31.56
CA LYS A 382 -4.41 16.42 -32.38
C LYS A 382 -5.79 16.09 -32.95
N MET A 383 -6.87 16.47 -32.26
CA MET A 383 -8.22 16.38 -32.80
C MET A 383 -8.44 17.42 -33.90
N ASP A 384 -7.90 18.62 -33.74
CA ASP A 384 -7.92 19.68 -34.76
C ASP A 384 -7.15 19.23 -36.01
N GLU A 385 -5.91 18.75 -35.87
CA GLU A 385 -5.11 18.14 -36.95
C GLU A 385 -5.88 17.04 -37.72
N LEU A 386 -6.59 16.16 -36.99
CA LEU A 386 -7.40 15.10 -37.61
C LEU A 386 -8.65 15.66 -38.32
N SER A 387 -9.26 16.73 -37.80
CA SER A 387 -10.44 17.38 -38.40
C SER A 387 -10.12 18.20 -39.64
N LEU A 388 -8.89 18.77 -39.71
CA LEU A 388 -8.34 19.49 -40.85
C LEU A 388 -7.87 18.54 -41.97
N GLY A 389 -7.77 17.23 -41.68
CA GLY A 389 -7.37 16.21 -42.65
C GLY A 389 -8.39 16.05 -43.80
N THR A 390 -7.99 16.41 -45.01
CA THR A 390 -8.85 16.27 -46.19
C THR A 390 -9.04 14.79 -46.53
N THR A 391 -10.30 14.35 -46.42
CA THR A 391 -10.70 12.96 -46.74
C THR A 391 -10.93 12.80 -48.24
N SER A 392 -9.90 12.32 -48.96
CA SER A 392 -9.96 12.04 -50.39
C SER A 392 -10.48 10.63 -50.67
N ARG A 393 -11.54 10.52 -51.49
CA ARG A 393 -12.06 9.23 -51.97
C ARG A 393 -11.46 8.91 -53.33
N TYR A 394 -10.81 7.76 -53.47
CA TYR A 394 -10.19 7.31 -54.71
C TYR A 394 -10.52 5.85 -55.01
N VAL A 395 -10.45 5.43 -56.27
CA VAL A 395 -10.72 4.05 -56.68
C VAL A 395 -9.41 3.33 -56.94
N HIS A 396 -9.18 2.20 -56.27
CA HIS A 396 -8.02 1.35 -56.51
C HIS A 396 -8.47 -0.08 -56.82
N ARG A 397 -8.08 -0.59 -58.00
CA ARG A 397 -8.47 -1.92 -58.53
C ARG A 397 -9.99 -2.16 -58.46
N GLY A 398 -10.77 -1.21 -58.98
CA GLY A 398 -12.24 -1.28 -59.03
C GLY A 398 -12.97 -1.11 -57.69
N ARG A 399 -12.27 -1.06 -56.55
CA ARG A 399 -12.89 -0.82 -55.23
C ARG A 399 -12.70 0.64 -54.81
N ARG A 400 -13.79 1.29 -54.40
CA ARG A 400 -13.76 2.62 -53.76
C ARG A 400 -13.01 2.51 -52.43
N ARG A 401 -12.04 3.40 -52.21
CA ARG A 401 -11.25 3.54 -50.99
C ARG A 401 -11.30 4.99 -50.52
N THR A 402 -11.05 5.16 -49.23
CA THR A 402 -10.94 6.48 -48.59
C THR A 402 -9.53 6.62 -48.07
N ALA A 403 -8.83 7.67 -48.47
CA ALA A 403 -7.56 8.11 -47.89
C ALA A 403 -7.83 9.39 -47.09
N VAL A 404 -7.28 9.48 -45.89
CA VAL A 404 -7.25 10.74 -45.14
C VAL A 404 -5.85 11.33 -45.35
N THR A 405 -5.78 12.47 -46.00
CA THR A 405 -4.53 13.23 -46.15
C THR A 405 -4.53 14.32 -45.09
N VAL A 406 -3.67 14.20 -44.09
CA VAL A 406 -3.43 15.26 -43.10
C VAL A 406 -2.31 16.13 -43.65
N GLU A 407 -2.61 17.40 -43.96
CA GLU A 407 -1.55 18.38 -44.22
C GLU A 407 -0.96 18.82 -42.87
N PRO A 408 0.37 18.78 -42.69
CA PRO A 408 1.00 19.24 -41.47
C PRO A 408 0.85 20.76 -41.35
N LEU A 409 0.43 21.24 -40.18
CA LEU A 409 0.52 22.66 -39.84
C LEU A 409 1.99 23.04 -39.68
N ASP A 410 2.55 23.74 -40.69
CA ASP A 410 3.95 24.14 -40.71
C ASP A 410 4.31 25.02 -39.50
N GLY A 411 5.35 24.60 -38.77
CA GLY A 411 5.72 25.21 -37.49
C GLY A 411 7.19 25.04 -37.09
N HIS A 412 8.09 24.72 -38.03
CA HIS A 412 9.54 24.65 -37.79
C HIS A 412 10.33 25.26 -38.97
N SER A 413 10.45 26.60 -39.00
CA SER A 413 11.49 27.29 -39.76
C SER A 413 12.31 28.19 -38.83
N ASN A 414 13.63 28.02 -38.87
CA ASN A 414 14.55 28.86 -38.12
C ASN A 414 14.66 30.24 -38.79
N GLY A 415 14.54 31.30 -37.99
CA GLY A 415 15.23 32.57 -38.23
C GLY A 415 14.74 33.46 -39.38
N ALA A 416 13.61 34.15 -39.18
CA ALA A 416 13.37 35.46 -39.80
C ALA A 416 12.53 36.36 -38.87
N ARG A 417 12.87 37.65 -38.78
CA ARG A 417 12.22 38.64 -37.91
C ARG A 417 11.32 39.54 -38.75
N VAL A 418 10.01 39.50 -38.53
CA VAL A 418 9.01 40.42 -39.14
C VAL A 418 7.89 40.72 -38.11
N PRO A 419 7.05 41.76 -38.26
CA PRO A 419 6.81 42.70 -37.16
C PRO A 419 5.49 42.45 -36.42
N ARG A 420 5.35 43.05 -35.23
CA ARG A 420 4.05 43.14 -34.55
C ARG A 420 3.08 44.02 -35.38
N PRO A 421 1.85 43.59 -35.66
CA PRO A 421 0.83 44.49 -36.18
C PRO A 421 0.44 45.52 -35.10
N ALA A 422 0.12 46.73 -35.55
CA ALA A 422 -0.20 47.85 -34.66
C ALA A 422 -1.53 47.64 -33.93
N MET A 423 -1.63 48.17 -32.71
CA MET A 423 -2.93 48.36 -32.06
C MET A 423 -3.73 49.43 -32.81
N SER A 424 -4.95 49.10 -33.20
CA SER A 424 -5.99 50.06 -33.54
C SER A 424 -7.17 49.89 -32.57
N SER A 425 -7.76 51.03 -32.22
CA SER A 425 -8.66 51.19 -31.08
C SER A 425 -10.14 51.06 -31.44
N SER A 426 -10.91 50.68 -30.41
CA SER A 426 -12.28 51.14 -30.10
C SER A 426 -13.47 50.24 -30.51
N PRO A 427 -14.65 50.35 -29.86
CA PRO A 427 -14.98 51.04 -28.59
C PRO A 427 -15.63 50.12 -27.52
N SER A 428 -15.81 50.66 -26.31
CA SER A 428 -16.68 50.11 -25.26
C SER A 428 -18.17 50.35 -25.55
N VAL A 429 -19.05 49.38 -25.25
CA VAL A 429 -20.49 49.63 -25.08
C VAL A 429 -21.02 48.81 -23.89
N HIS A 430 -21.65 49.52 -22.95
CA HIS A 430 -22.50 49.00 -21.88
C HIS A 430 -23.95 48.94 -22.40
N GLU A 431 -24.81 48.09 -21.83
CA GLU A 431 -26.24 47.90 -22.20
C GLU A 431 -26.45 47.15 -23.54
N LEU A 432 -27.24 46.08 -23.62
CA LEU A 432 -28.68 46.07 -23.34
C LEU A 432 -29.19 44.70 -22.86
N SER A 433 -30.18 44.75 -21.99
CA SER A 433 -31.07 43.64 -21.63
C SER A 433 -32.21 43.50 -22.65
N GLN A 434 -32.81 42.30 -22.74
CA GLN A 434 -34.24 41.98 -22.97
C GLN A 434 -34.55 40.96 -24.09
N HIS A 435 -35.41 39.99 -23.73
CA HIS A 435 -36.17 39.02 -24.56
C HIS A 435 -35.38 37.98 -25.40
N ALA A 436 -35.81 36.71 -25.57
CA ALA A 436 -37.01 35.99 -25.12
C ALA A 436 -36.62 34.52 -24.78
N SER A 437 -37.09 33.91 -23.68
CA SER A 437 -38.33 33.12 -23.52
C SER A 437 -38.35 31.72 -24.16
N GLY A 438 -38.66 30.71 -23.34
CA GLY A 438 -39.41 29.51 -23.78
C GLY A 438 -38.67 28.18 -23.78
N TYR A 439 -38.73 27.42 -22.66
CA TYR A 439 -39.34 26.08 -22.59
C TYR A 439 -39.32 25.57 -21.12
N GLY A 440 -40.50 25.25 -20.54
CA GLY A 440 -40.61 24.47 -19.29
C GLY A 440 -40.38 22.97 -19.57
N SER A 441 -40.18 22.04 -18.63
CA SER A 441 -40.89 21.78 -17.36
C SER A 441 -40.37 20.42 -16.79
N GLN A 442 -40.65 19.89 -15.58
CA GLN A 442 -41.44 20.26 -14.39
C GLN A 442 -40.53 20.24 -13.11
N ALA A 443 -40.93 20.68 -11.91
CA ALA A 443 -41.55 19.94 -10.76
C ALA A 443 -40.97 18.53 -10.45
N GLU A 444 -40.77 18.11 -9.19
CA GLU A 444 -41.49 18.49 -7.95
C GLU A 444 -40.60 18.87 -6.74
N ARG A 445 -41.22 19.51 -5.74
CA ARG A 445 -40.68 19.82 -4.39
C ARG A 445 -41.53 19.14 -3.31
N SER A 446 -40.88 18.75 -2.23
CA SER A 446 -41.35 18.87 -0.83
C SER A 446 -40.10 18.88 0.04
N GLY A 447 -39.88 19.74 1.04
CA GLY A 447 -40.76 20.58 1.86
C GLY A 447 -40.32 20.34 3.31
N SER A 448 -39.26 20.99 3.81
CA SER A 448 -39.27 22.27 4.55
C SER A 448 -40.12 22.29 5.83
N VAL A 449 -39.46 22.25 6.99
CA VAL A 449 -39.83 22.98 8.21
C VAL A 449 -38.51 23.43 8.88
N ALA A 450 -38.52 24.61 9.51
CA ALA A 450 -37.41 25.21 10.25
C ALA A 450 -37.86 25.52 11.68
N GLU A 451 -36.93 25.71 12.63
CA GLU A 451 -37.11 26.57 13.81
C GLU A 451 -35.76 26.85 14.50
N ASP A 452 -35.71 27.92 15.31
CA ASP A 452 -34.52 28.68 15.70
C ASP A 452 -33.90 28.31 17.09
N ASP A 453 -32.58 28.57 17.23
CA ASP A 453 -31.81 29.06 18.41
C ASP A 453 -31.97 28.48 19.85
N PRO A 454 -31.06 28.77 20.83
CA PRO A 454 -29.65 29.20 20.77
C PRO A 454 -28.67 28.42 21.69
N LEU A 455 -27.40 28.84 21.70
CA LEU A 455 -26.27 28.54 22.63
C LEU A 455 -26.57 28.91 24.12
N PRO A 456 -25.81 28.48 25.18
CA PRO A 456 -24.36 28.76 25.36
C PRO A 456 -23.56 27.75 26.27
N PRO A 457 -22.52 28.07 27.10
CA PRO A 457 -21.22 27.37 27.01
C PRO A 457 -20.64 26.81 28.35
N ASN A 458 -19.47 26.15 28.29
CA ASN A 458 -18.45 25.94 29.36
C ASN A 458 -17.19 25.39 28.66
N VAL A 459 -15.94 25.86 28.77
CA VAL A 459 -15.17 26.58 29.81
C VAL A 459 -14.96 25.79 31.10
N ILE A 460 -13.85 25.03 31.15
CA ILE A 460 -13.13 24.73 32.38
C ILE A 460 -11.65 25.03 32.12
N ASP A 461 -11.12 25.99 32.88
CA ASP A 461 -9.70 26.36 32.96
C ASP A 461 -9.06 25.58 34.13
N PHE A 462 -7.82 25.10 33.96
CA PHE A 462 -7.01 24.63 35.08
C PHE A 462 -5.57 25.11 34.94
N ARG A 463 -5.31 26.25 35.59
CA ARG A 463 -3.97 26.80 35.79
C ARG A 463 -3.17 25.98 36.82
N THR A 464 -1.91 25.76 36.46
CA THR A 464 -0.71 25.80 37.33
C THR A 464 -0.69 25.02 38.66
N HIS A 465 0.28 24.11 38.77
CA HIS A 465 1.25 24.22 39.87
C HIS A 465 2.66 23.86 39.39
N ALA A 466 3.66 24.51 40.00
CA ALA A 466 5.06 24.39 39.63
C ALA A 466 5.90 23.87 40.81
N ALA A 467 6.70 22.83 40.55
CA ALA A 467 7.91 22.46 41.28
C ALA A 467 8.69 21.47 40.39
N GLY A 468 10.02 21.49 40.24
CA GLY A 468 11.02 22.31 40.96
C GLY A 468 11.97 21.44 41.78
N ARG A 469 12.95 20.80 41.10
CA ARG A 469 14.15 20.05 41.56
C ARG A 469 14.42 18.92 40.54
N SER A 470 15.62 18.34 40.40
CA SER A 470 17.01 18.76 40.62
C SER A 470 17.90 17.67 40.01
N ALA A 471 19.13 17.98 39.60
CA ALA A 471 20.03 17.02 38.95
C ALA A 471 20.74 16.02 39.91
N ARG A 472 21.44 15.06 39.30
CA ARG A 472 22.26 13.94 39.85
C ARG A 472 21.43 12.71 40.24
N ILE A 473 21.87 11.48 39.96
CA ILE A 473 23.20 10.97 39.56
C ILE A 473 23.18 10.42 38.13
#